data_AF-A0A2E5IP93-F1
#
_entry.id   AF-A0A2E5IP93-F1
#
_cell.length_a   1.000
_cell.length_b   1.000
_cell.length_c   1.000
_cell.angle_alpha   90.00
_cell.angle_beta   90.00
_cell.angle_gamma   90.00
#
_symmetry.space_group_name_H-M   'P 1'
#
loop_
_entity.id
_entity.type
_entity.pdbx_description
1 polymer ?
#
loop_
_entity_poly.entity_id
_entity_poly.type
_entity_poly.pdbx_seq_one_letter_code
_entity_poly.pdbx_strand_id
1 'polypeptide(L)'
;MMKYKLIIFNSIFLLVIAMNLTGCDLVDAFVNVFDAEDTGVDAGYSYLGKEGDSFNYSEKAASNGVTLQSYLYSNIFFEHEKLVSDTINLGSNADQRQYFFYFRNTDDVDPTLKFFYQPNYINNKEVNNEYSYSKTVYPINIYNNTSFFTIDTDQKPNHKSNYFFNSEHPVLAINYQCNDYIYCSNSLGEGGFSDRTKIITEKTSIYIPSVAQIAQSSTPLDDYSYVGVARNGILLMQSFVGTGETYFDLKYKLDEYYGVPGSDGGYYYFVEPVYFTGYDTFNYFVNYEYEFNAGYSRFALIGLALDGFPIYGPFEYKQEAEPTNLDACGGHIGLTGDVFNNTYHYHVKAIDYIQEGDTNLFIDCFSGIPHNHH
;
A
#
# COMPACT_ATOMS: atom_id res chain seq x y z
N MET A 1 34.78 -29.32 64.23
CA MET A 1 34.36 -29.94 65.51
C MET A 1 32.83 -29.97 65.54
N MET A 2 32.21 -30.94 66.21
CA MET A 2 30.85 -31.41 65.89
C MET A 2 29.75 -30.86 66.83
N LYS A 3 28.49 -30.83 66.34
CA LYS A 3 27.15 -30.78 66.99
C LYS A 3 26.34 -29.48 66.73
N TYR A 4 25.25 -29.51 65.95
CA TYR A 4 23.94 -30.20 66.06
C TYR A 4 22.91 -29.47 66.94
N LYS A 5 21.84 -28.95 66.30
CA LYS A 5 20.44 -29.26 66.66
C LYS A 5 19.45 -28.89 65.54
N LEU A 6 18.31 -29.58 65.54
CA LEU A 6 17.30 -29.76 64.47
C LEU A 6 15.89 -29.51 65.04
N ILE A 7 14.93 -28.96 64.26
CA ILE A 7 13.44 -28.96 64.41
C ILE A 7 12.80 -28.00 63.37
N ILE A 8 11.63 -28.19 62.71
CA ILE A 8 10.82 -29.39 62.35
C ILE A 8 9.97 -29.10 61.06
N PHE A 9 9.69 -30.15 60.27
CA PHE A 9 8.68 -30.38 59.20
C PHE A 9 7.66 -29.34 58.67
N ASN A 10 7.51 -29.34 57.33
CA ASN A 10 6.37 -29.99 56.60
C ASN A 10 6.82 -30.31 55.14
N SER A 11 6.79 -31.58 54.70
CA SER A 11 5.74 -32.23 53.86
C SER A 11 5.61 -31.57 52.46
N ILE A 12 5.77 -32.25 51.30
CA ILE A 12 5.30 -33.59 50.87
C ILE A 12 6.33 -34.27 49.94
N PHE A 13 6.37 -35.61 49.92
CA PHE A 13 7.23 -36.46 49.09
C PHE A 13 6.46 -36.98 47.86
N LEU A 14 7.05 -37.00 46.66
CA LEU A 14 6.47 -37.70 45.49
C LEU A 14 7.13 -39.06 45.32
N LEU A 15 6.32 -40.13 45.29
CA LEU A 15 6.77 -41.51 45.17
C LEU A 15 6.64 -41.99 43.72
N VAL A 16 7.70 -42.57 43.16
CA VAL A 16 7.66 -43.23 41.85
C VAL A 16 6.91 -44.57 41.97
N ILE A 17 5.86 -44.75 41.18
CA ILE A 17 5.21 -46.05 40.99
C ILE A 17 5.27 -46.39 39.50
N ALA A 18 5.99 -47.47 39.19
CA ALA A 18 5.93 -48.11 37.88
C ALA A 18 4.79 -49.13 37.88
N MET A 19 3.90 -49.05 36.90
CA MET A 19 2.93 -50.10 36.59
C MET A 19 2.95 -50.38 35.09
N ASN A 20 3.46 -51.56 34.73
CA ASN A 20 3.19 -52.16 33.43
C ASN A 20 1.80 -52.79 33.47
N LEU A 21 0.89 -52.38 32.60
CA LEU A 21 -0.19 -53.25 32.13
C LEU A 21 -0.50 -52.97 30.65
N THR A 22 -0.50 -54.06 29.90
CA THR A 22 -0.78 -54.26 28.48
C THR A 22 -2.14 -53.73 27.99
N GLY A 23 -2.19 -53.25 26.73
CA GLY A 23 -3.35 -53.48 25.86
C GLY A 23 -3.89 -52.29 25.06
N CYS A 24 -3.65 -52.35 23.74
CA CYS A 24 -4.34 -51.65 22.63
C CYS A 24 -4.29 -50.10 22.51
N ASP A 25 -4.26 -49.73 21.23
CA ASP A 25 -4.65 -48.46 20.59
C ASP A 25 -3.99 -47.15 21.05
N LEU A 26 -2.88 -46.85 20.38
CA LEU A 26 -2.50 -45.51 19.93
C LEU A 26 -1.63 -45.64 18.67
N VAL A 27 -2.28 -45.71 17.51
CA VAL A 27 -1.70 -45.44 16.19
C VAL A 27 -2.11 -44.02 15.80
N ASP A 28 -1.29 -43.38 14.96
CA ASP A 28 -1.44 -42.01 14.45
C ASP A 28 -1.29 -40.87 15.47
N ALA A 29 -0.02 -40.53 15.78
CA ALA A 29 0.57 -39.30 15.23
C ALA A 29 2.11 -39.29 15.36
N PHE A 30 2.79 -38.69 14.39
CA PHE A 30 4.24 -38.42 14.32
C PHE A 30 5.21 -39.64 14.20
N VAL A 31 5.83 -39.82 13.02
CA VAL A 31 7.23 -39.39 12.72
C VAL A 31 7.76 -40.03 11.39
N ASN A 32 8.07 -39.14 10.41
CA ASN A 32 9.13 -39.15 9.39
C ASN A 32 9.18 -40.07 8.13
N VAL A 33 9.90 -39.46 7.16
CA VAL A 33 10.66 -39.97 6.00
C VAL A 33 9.89 -40.39 4.75
N PHE A 34 10.06 -39.59 3.69
CA PHE A 34 10.62 -40.10 2.43
C PHE A 34 11.73 -39.17 1.93
N ASP A 35 12.96 -39.67 1.89
CA ASP A 35 13.92 -39.28 0.86
C ASP A 35 13.40 -39.81 -0.47
N ALA A 36 13.39 -38.97 -1.50
CA ALA A 36 13.20 -39.39 -2.88
C ALA A 36 14.02 -38.47 -3.81
N GLU A 37 15.22 -38.93 -4.20
CA GLU A 37 15.89 -38.37 -5.36
C GLU A 37 15.14 -38.78 -6.64
N ASP A 38 14.94 -37.79 -7.52
CA ASP A 38 14.68 -37.90 -8.95
C ASP A 38 13.51 -38.79 -9.43
N THR A 39 12.34 -38.18 -9.68
CA THR A 39 11.86 -37.93 -11.06
C THR A 39 10.46 -37.29 -11.05
N GLY A 40 10.35 -36.08 -11.60
CA GLY A 40 9.07 -35.40 -11.82
C GLY A 40 8.87 -34.17 -10.91
N VAL A 41 8.80 -33.00 -11.54
CA VAL A 41 8.43 -31.75 -10.88
C VAL A 41 6.92 -31.76 -10.66
N ASP A 42 6.47 -32.02 -9.43
CA ASP A 42 5.07 -31.80 -9.03
C ASP A 42 4.93 -30.38 -8.44
N ALA A 43 4.97 -29.39 -9.34
CA ALA A 43 4.74 -28.00 -9.00
C ALA A 43 3.24 -27.71 -9.00
N GLY A 44 2.59 -27.98 -7.86
CA GLY A 44 1.21 -27.55 -7.66
C GLY A 44 0.58 -28.08 -6.39
N TYR A 45 0.44 -27.21 -5.37
CA TYR A 45 -0.71 -27.15 -4.45
C TYR A 45 -0.62 -25.90 -3.56
N SER A 46 -1.05 -24.75 -4.06
CA SER A 46 -1.46 -23.60 -3.23
C SER A 46 -2.38 -22.68 -4.04
N TYR A 47 -3.56 -23.19 -4.37
CA TYR A 47 -4.62 -22.42 -5.02
C TYR A 47 -5.90 -22.65 -4.23
N LEU A 48 -6.39 -21.60 -3.56
CA LEU A 48 -7.51 -21.70 -2.61
C LEU A 48 -8.87 -21.31 -3.21
N GLY A 49 -8.90 -21.07 -4.52
CA GLY A 49 -10.14 -21.01 -5.31
C GLY A 49 -10.55 -22.38 -5.84
N LYS A 50 -11.86 -22.67 -5.88
CA LYS A 50 -12.36 -23.71 -6.78
C LYS A 50 -12.54 -23.08 -8.16
N GLU A 51 -12.13 -23.81 -9.20
CA GLU A 51 -12.37 -23.42 -10.59
C GLU A 51 -13.86 -23.06 -10.79
N GLY A 52 -14.13 -21.79 -11.14
CA GLY A 52 -15.49 -21.24 -11.30
C GLY A 52 -15.95 -20.26 -10.22
N ASP A 53 -15.26 -20.17 -9.08
CA ASP A 53 -15.49 -19.09 -8.11
C ASP A 53 -15.24 -17.73 -8.78
N SER A 54 -16.22 -16.83 -8.70
CA SER A 54 -16.23 -15.60 -9.50
C SER A 54 -17.09 -14.49 -8.88
N PHE A 55 -16.78 -13.26 -9.25
CA PHE A 55 -17.52 -12.06 -8.85
C PHE A 55 -17.99 -11.28 -10.09
N ASN A 56 -19.29 -11.40 -10.39
CA ASN A 56 -19.91 -10.72 -11.52
C ASN A 56 -20.45 -9.34 -11.11
N TYR A 57 -19.69 -8.28 -11.39
CA TYR A 57 -20.05 -6.91 -11.05
C TYR A 57 -21.37 -6.46 -11.69
N SER A 58 -21.61 -6.85 -12.94
CA SER A 58 -22.85 -6.51 -13.68
C SER A 58 -24.08 -7.16 -13.06
N GLU A 59 -23.98 -8.43 -12.64
CA GLU A 59 -25.06 -9.14 -11.95
C GLU A 59 -25.31 -8.58 -10.54
N LYS A 60 -24.25 -8.26 -9.79
CA LYS A 60 -24.37 -7.59 -8.48
C LYS A 60 -25.07 -6.24 -8.62
N ALA A 61 -24.69 -5.42 -9.60
CA ALA A 61 -25.36 -4.15 -9.89
C ALA A 61 -26.86 -4.35 -10.23
N ALA A 62 -27.16 -5.27 -11.15
CA ALA A 62 -28.53 -5.57 -11.58
C ALA A 62 -29.40 -6.10 -10.42
N SER A 63 -28.84 -6.96 -9.55
CA SER A 63 -29.53 -7.50 -8.38
C SER A 63 -29.88 -6.43 -7.33
N ASN A 64 -29.10 -5.34 -7.28
CA ASN A 64 -29.35 -4.15 -6.45
C ASN A 64 -30.22 -3.09 -7.17
N GLY A 65 -30.66 -3.33 -8.41
CA GLY A 65 -31.49 -2.39 -9.17
C GLY A 65 -30.77 -1.12 -9.63
N VAL A 66 -29.44 -1.13 -9.70
CA VAL A 66 -28.61 0.02 -10.06
C VAL A 66 -27.78 -0.24 -11.32
N THR A 67 -27.21 0.81 -11.91
CA THR A 67 -26.23 0.66 -13.00
C THR A 67 -24.91 0.12 -12.48
N LEU A 68 -24.11 -0.52 -13.34
CA LEU A 68 -22.75 -0.97 -12.99
C LEU A 68 -21.89 0.20 -12.48
N GLN A 69 -21.94 1.35 -13.15
CA GLN A 69 -21.22 2.57 -12.73
C GLN A 69 -21.62 2.99 -11.30
N SER A 70 -22.92 3.11 -11.03
CA SER A 70 -23.43 3.46 -9.69
C SER A 70 -23.05 2.43 -8.62
N TYR A 71 -23.02 1.14 -8.97
CA TYR A 71 -22.58 0.07 -8.08
C TYR A 71 -21.09 0.18 -7.74
N LEU A 72 -20.23 0.42 -8.74
CA LEU A 72 -18.79 0.57 -8.55
C LEU A 72 -18.45 1.80 -7.70
N TYR A 73 -19.15 2.92 -7.90
CA TYR A 73 -19.04 4.12 -7.06
C TYR A 73 -19.56 3.91 -5.62
N SER A 74 -20.68 3.21 -5.44
CA SER A 74 -21.26 3.03 -4.10
C SER A 74 -20.44 2.10 -3.19
N ASN A 75 -19.63 1.21 -3.77
CA ASN A 75 -18.99 0.12 -3.03
C ASN A 75 -17.46 0.09 -3.13
N ILE A 76 -16.87 0.71 -4.15
CA ILE A 76 -15.43 0.62 -4.44
C ILE A 76 -14.84 2.02 -4.56
N PHE A 77 -15.10 2.71 -5.66
CA PHE A 77 -14.36 3.92 -6.02
C PHE A 77 -15.03 5.20 -5.55
N PHE A 78 -14.24 6.24 -5.33
CA PHE A 78 -14.77 7.54 -4.90
C PHE A 78 -15.42 8.30 -6.06
N GLU A 79 -16.72 8.56 -5.93
CA GLU A 79 -17.57 9.24 -6.92
C GLU A 79 -17.41 10.76 -6.96
N HIS A 80 -16.89 11.37 -5.89
CA HIS A 80 -17.01 12.80 -5.66
C HIS A 80 -15.71 13.56 -5.86
N GLU A 81 -15.85 14.80 -6.34
CA GLU A 81 -14.78 15.77 -6.30
C GLU A 81 -14.35 16.02 -4.84
N LYS A 82 -13.05 16.07 -4.58
CA LYS A 82 -12.52 16.45 -3.26
C LYS A 82 -11.64 17.68 -3.41
N LEU A 83 -11.94 18.70 -2.60
CA LEU A 83 -11.02 19.81 -2.41
C LEU A 83 -9.83 19.30 -1.58
N VAL A 84 -8.66 19.24 -2.19
CA VAL A 84 -7.40 18.94 -1.53
C VAL A 84 -6.65 20.26 -1.35
N SER A 85 -6.29 20.57 -0.11
CA SER A 85 -5.52 21.77 0.21
C SER A 85 -4.58 21.49 1.38
N ASP A 86 -3.39 22.07 1.33
CA ASP A 86 -2.49 22.10 2.47
C ASP A 86 -1.74 23.43 2.55
N THR A 87 -1.28 23.76 3.75
CA THR A 87 -0.63 25.04 4.06
C THR A 87 0.51 24.81 5.05
N ILE A 88 1.68 25.39 4.76
CA ILE A 88 2.77 25.52 5.72
C ILE A 88 3.24 26.98 5.83
N ASN A 89 3.26 27.50 7.06
CA ASN A 89 4.03 28.69 7.39
C ASN A 89 5.41 28.28 7.89
N LEU A 90 6.47 28.70 7.19
CA LEU A 90 7.81 28.23 7.54
C LEU A 90 8.21 28.63 8.95
N GLY A 91 7.85 29.83 9.41
CA GLY A 91 8.26 30.34 10.72
C GLY A 91 7.68 29.53 11.88
N SER A 92 6.36 29.37 11.89
CA SER A 92 5.63 28.69 12.97
C SER A 92 5.72 27.17 12.91
N ASN A 93 5.72 26.56 11.72
CA ASN A 93 5.64 25.11 11.56
C ASN A 93 7.03 24.45 11.52
N ALA A 94 7.91 24.87 12.43
CA ALA A 94 9.34 24.53 12.39
C ALA A 94 9.64 23.02 12.35
N ASP A 95 8.87 22.24 13.10
CA ASP A 95 9.05 20.78 13.23
C ASP A 95 8.46 20.01 12.04
N GLN A 96 7.54 20.62 11.28
CA GLN A 96 6.90 20.01 10.11
C GLN A 96 7.70 20.21 8.82
N ARG A 97 8.68 21.13 8.80
CA ARG A 97 9.48 21.45 7.59
C ARG A 97 10.15 20.20 6.99
N GLN A 98 10.60 19.26 7.82
CA GLN A 98 11.22 18.00 7.37
C GLN A 98 10.30 17.10 6.52
N TYR A 99 8.98 17.26 6.61
CA TYR A 99 8.02 16.55 5.77
C TYR A 99 7.90 17.18 4.37
N PHE A 100 7.91 18.51 4.29
CA PHE A 100 7.72 19.24 3.04
C PHE A 100 8.97 19.27 2.15
N PHE A 101 10.17 19.29 2.72
CA PHE A 101 11.40 19.63 2.00
C PHE A 101 12.39 18.48 1.86
N TYR A 102 12.92 18.34 0.64
CA TYR A 102 13.93 17.34 0.30
C TYR A 102 15.18 18.05 -0.23
N PHE A 103 16.36 17.57 0.18
CA PHE A 103 17.65 18.06 -0.29
C PHE A 103 18.55 16.89 -0.67
N ARG A 104 19.11 16.95 -1.87
CA ARG A 104 20.24 16.11 -2.28
C ARG A 104 21.53 16.74 -1.78
N ASN A 105 22.45 15.93 -1.26
CA ASN A 105 23.80 16.40 -0.94
C ASN A 105 24.65 16.42 -2.22
N THR A 106 25.44 17.48 -2.41
CA THR A 106 26.40 17.61 -3.52
C THR A 106 27.81 17.12 -3.16
N ASP A 107 28.11 16.97 -1.86
CA ASP A 107 29.46 16.75 -1.33
C ASP A 107 29.68 15.39 -0.63
N ASP A 108 28.64 14.56 -0.43
CA ASP A 108 28.78 13.16 0.03
C ASP A 108 28.33 12.14 -1.03
N VAL A 109 28.94 10.96 -0.99
CA VAL A 109 28.99 9.97 -2.09
C VAL A 109 27.70 9.14 -2.24
N ASP A 110 26.73 9.27 -1.32
CA ASP A 110 25.51 8.46 -1.33
C ASP A 110 24.26 9.28 -1.73
N PRO A 111 23.77 9.15 -2.98
CA PRO A 111 22.57 9.85 -3.45
C PRO A 111 21.25 9.25 -2.91
N THR A 112 21.29 8.17 -2.12
CA THR A 112 20.09 7.52 -1.57
C THR A 112 19.66 8.06 -0.21
N LEU A 113 20.51 8.83 0.49
CA LEU A 113 20.22 9.31 1.84
C LEU A 113 19.36 10.60 1.86
N LYS A 114 18.18 10.53 2.51
CA LYS A 114 17.42 11.72 2.94
C LYS A 114 18.25 12.52 3.97
N PHE A 115 18.50 13.80 3.70
CA PHE A 115 18.96 14.74 4.73
C PHE A 115 17.78 15.51 5.34
N PHE A 116 17.74 15.56 6.67
CA PHE A 116 16.78 16.37 7.41
C PHE A 116 16.93 17.85 7.07
N TYR A 117 15.80 18.51 6.84
CA TYR A 117 15.72 19.96 6.74
C TYR A 117 16.42 20.63 7.93
N GLN A 118 17.37 21.51 7.66
CA GLN A 118 18.11 22.24 8.69
C GLN A 118 17.50 23.64 8.91
N PRO A 119 16.86 23.92 10.06
CA PRO A 119 16.27 25.23 10.37
C PRO A 119 17.22 26.43 10.24
N ASN A 120 18.53 26.19 10.29
CA ASN A 120 19.56 27.22 10.27
C ASN A 120 19.90 27.74 8.86
N TYR A 121 19.43 27.06 7.80
CA TYR A 121 19.67 27.45 6.40
C TYR A 121 18.49 28.20 5.76
N ILE A 122 17.48 28.60 6.54
CA ILE A 122 16.39 29.44 6.03
C ILE A 122 16.90 30.85 5.78
N ASN A 123 16.63 31.39 4.59
CA ASN A 123 16.82 32.80 4.34
C ASN A 123 15.90 33.62 5.25
N ASN A 124 16.42 34.61 5.98
CA ASN A 124 15.62 35.48 6.85
C ASN A 124 14.47 36.22 6.12
N LYS A 125 14.49 36.27 4.78
CA LYS A 125 13.38 36.78 3.95
C LYS A 125 12.23 35.79 3.77
N GLU A 126 12.49 34.49 3.91
CA GLU A 126 11.52 33.40 3.68
C GLU A 126 10.98 32.80 4.99
N VAL A 127 11.62 33.08 6.13
CA VAL A 127 11.23 32.52 7.45
C VAL A 127 9.81 32.89 7.87
N ASN A 128 9.18 33.92 7.31
CA ASN A 128 7.79 34.29 7.60
C ASN A 128 6.82 33.97 6.44
N ASN A 129 7.29 33.29 5.39
CA ASN A 129 6.45 32.95 4.25
C ASN A 129 5.48 31.82 4.62
N GLU A 130 4.26 31.97 4.12
CA GLU A 130 3.26 30.92 4.05
C GLU A 130 3.19 30.42 2.61
N TYR A 131 3.18 29.10 2.46
CA TYR A 131 2.94 28.41 1.20
C TYR A 131 1.65 27.63 1.35
N SER A 132 0.78 27.72 0.35
CA SER A 132 -0.46 26.95 0.31
C SER A 132 -0.82 26.54 -1.11
N TYR A 133 -1.49 25.40 -1.23
CA TYR A 133 -2.17 24.99 -2.45
C TYR A 133 -3.63 24.64 -2.13
N SER A 134 -4.51 24.74 -3.13
CA SER A 134 -5.91 24.32 -3.02
C SER A 134 -6.41 23.93 -4.40
N LYS A 135 -6.81 22.66 -4.57
CA LYS A 135 -7.17 22.07 -5.85
C LYS A 135 -8.34 21.11 -5.69
N THR A 136 -9.35 21.23 -6.55
CA THR A 136 -10.39 20.21 -6.67
C THR A 136 -9.88 19.04 -7.51
N VAL A 137 -9.90 17.84 -6.95
CA VAL A 137 -9.47 16.59 -7.60
C VAL A 137 -10.70 15.75 -7.94
N TYR A 138 -10.74 15.24 -9.18
CA TYR A 138 -11.73 14.27 -9.67
C TYR A 138 -11.01 12.91 -9.78
N PRO A 139 -11.21 11.98 -8.83
CA PRO A 139 -10.35 10.80 -8.71
C PRO A 139 -10.38 9.91 -9.96
N ILE A 140 -11.59 9.61 -10.46
CA ILE A 140 -11.83 8.77 -11.63
C ILE A 140 -13.12 9.16 -12.39
N ASN A 141 -13.29 8.58 -13.59
CA ASN A 141 -14.57 8.42 -14.29
C ASN A 141 -14.70 6.96 -14.73
N ILE A 142 -15.86 6.33 -14.51
CA ILE A 142 -16.10 4.93 -14.91
C ILE A 142 -16.97 4.86 -16.18
N TYR A 143 -16.58 4.02 -17.13
CA TYR A 143 -17.34 3.70 -18.35
C TYR A 143 -17.59 2.20 -18.45
N ASN A 144 -18.81 1.79 -18.81
CA ASN A 144 -19.19 0.37 -18.83
C ASN A 144 -19.12 -0.20 -20.25
N ASN A 145 -18.47 -1.36 -20.42
CA ASN A 145 -18.61 -2.21 -21.60
C ASN A 145 -19.24 -3.56 -21.20
N THR A 146 -19.45 -4.46 -22.17
CA THR A 146 -20.15 -5.74 -21.93
C THR A 146 -19.30 -6.77 -21.19
N SER A 147 -17.99 -6.79 -21.41
CA SER A 147 -17.04 -7.75 -20.82
C SER A 147 -16.07 -7.13 -19.81
N PHE A 148 -15.92 -5.81 -19.81
CA PHE A 148 -15.05 -5.05 -18.92
C PHE A 148 -15.70 -3.70 -18.56
N PHE A 149 -15.15 -3.01 -17.57
CA PHE A 149 -15.37 -1.59 -17.35
C PHE A 149 -14.04 -0.85 -17.42
N THR A 150 -14.09 0.39 -17.90
CA THR A 150 -12.95 1.29 -18.01
C THR A 150 -12.99 2.29 -16.87
N ILE A 151 -11.83 2.54 -16.25
CA ILE A 151 -11.63 3.59 -15.26
C ILE A 151 -10.65 4.59 -15.88
N ASP A 152 -11.14 5.77 -16.22
CA ASP A 152 -10.28 6.91 -16.58
C ASP A 152 -9.89 7.65 -15.30
N THR A 153 -8.60 7.89 -15.10
CA THR A 153 -8.08 8.64 -13.97
C THR A 153 -7.13 9.74 -14.42
N ASP A 154 -7.11 10.84 -13.68
CA ASP A 154 -6.15 11.93 -13.80
C ASP A 154 -4.84 11.65 -13.01
N GLN A 155 -4.74 10.50 -12.32
CA GLN A 155 -3.66 10.12 -11.40
C GLN A 155 -3.25 11.23 -10.42
N LYS A 156 -4.26 11.89 -9.83
CA LYS A 156 -4.11 12.93 -8.80
C LYS A 156 -4.70 12.40 -7.50
N PRO A 157 -3.94 12.34 -6.39
CA PRO A 157 -4.45 11.77 -5.16
C PRO A 157 -5.52 12.68 -4.55
N ASN A 158 -6.52 12.08 -3.91
CA ASN A 158 -7.56 12.79 -3.16
C ASN A 158 -7.17 12.98 -1.68
N HIS A 159 -5.89 13.08 -1.40
CA HIS A 159 -5.31 13.32 -0.07
C HIS A 159 -4.18 14.34 -0.23
N LYS A 160 -3.66 14.85 0.90
CA LYS A 160 -2.53 15.78 0.87
C LYS A 160 -1.29 15.14 0.25
N SER A 161 -0.43 15.95 -0.35
CA SER A 161 0.89 15.52 -0.79
C SER A 161 1.78 16.74 -0.96
N ASN A 162 2.98 16.69 -0.40
CA ASN A 162 4.00 17.74 -0.54
C ASN A 162 4.34 18.02 -2.02
N TYR A 163 4.13 17.05 -2.91
CA TYR A 163 4.28 17.17 -4.35
C TYR A 163 3.33 18.18 -5.01
N PHE A 164 2.14 18.45 -4.45
CA PHE A 164 1.23 19.47 -4.99
C PHE A 164 1.81 20.89 -4.87
N PHE A 165 2.72 21.16 -3.93
CA PHE A 165 3.43 22.44 -3.86
C PHE A 165 4.38 22.67 -5.03
N ASN A 166 4.73 21.64 -5.83
CA ASN A 166 5.45 21.81 -7.09
C ASN A 166 4.51 21.97 -8.30
N SER A 167 3.31 21.40 -8.23
CA SER A 167 2.31 21.41 -9.30
C SER A 167 1.52 22.71 -9.36
N GLU A 168 0.98 23.15 -8.22
CA GLU A 168 0.10 24.32 -8.16
C GLU A 168 0.95 25.57 -7.94
N HIS A 169 0.59 26.67 -8.61
CA HIS A 169 1.17 27.97 -8.28
C HIS A 169 0.73 28.37 -6.86
N PRO A 170 1.64 28.47 -5.86
CA PRO A 170 1.25 28.90 -4.53
C PRO A 170 0.79 30.35 -4.60
N VAL A 171 -0.23 30.69 -3.80
CA VAL A 171 -0.78 32.04 -3.73
C VAL A 171 0.19 32.94 -2.96
N LEU A 172 1.26 33.37 -3.63
CA LEU A 172 2.29 34.20 -3.03
C LEU A 172 1.75 35.61 -2.74
N ALA A 173 1.71 35.98 -1.47
CA ALA A 173 1.53 37.37 -1.05
C ALA A 173 2.75 38.26 -1.38
N ILE A 174 3.88 37.68 -1.81
CA ILE A 174 5.15 38.38 -2.02
C ILE A 174 5.87 37.89 -3.29
N ASN A 175 6.13 38.80 -4.23
CA ASN A 175 6.85 38.54 -5.49
C ASN A 175 8.35 38.28 -5.26
N TYR A 176 8.73 37.09 -4.82
CA TYR A 176 10.12 36.62 -4.82
C TYR A 176 10.27 35.29 -5.58
N GLN A 177 10.00 35.34 -6.88
CA GLN A 177 10.35 34.25 -7.79
C GLN A 177 11.87 34.21 -7.99
N CYS A 178 12.51 33.12 -7.59
CA CYS A 178 13.90 32.85 -7.93
C CYS A 178 13.96 32.10 -9.28
N ASN A 179 13.78 32.87 -10.36
CA ASN A 179 13.78 32.47 -11.79
C ASN A 179 12.79 31.38 -12.22
N ASP A 180 12.80 30.18 -11.61
CA ASP A 180 11.88 29.08 -11.89
C ASP A 180 11.31 28.41 -10.62
N TYR A 181 11.71 28.88 -9.42
CA TYR A 181 11.46 28.19 -8.16
C TYR A 181 10.51 28.93 -7.21
N ILE A 182 9.69 28.14 -6.51
CA ILE A 182 8.81 28.55 -5.42
C ILE A 182 9.57 28.82 -4.11
N TYR A 183 10.73 28.16 -3.93
CA TYR A 183 11.53 28.22 -2.71
C TYR A 183 12.99 28.51 -3.03
N CYS A 184 13.58 29.51 -2.36
CA CYS A 184 14.91 30.05 -2.65
C CYS A 184 15.98 29.67 -1.62
N SER A 185 15.64 28.98 -0.53
CA SER A 185 16.53 28.88 0.63
C SER A 185 17.70 27.88 0.49
N ASN A 186 17.69 26.98 -0.51
CA ASN A 186 18.89 26.18 -0.78
C ASN A 186 19.91 27.05 -1.52
N SER A 187 21.00 27.40 -0.83
CA SER A 187 22.13 28.18 -1.34
C SER A 187 22.83 27.58 -2.58
N LEU A 188 22.54 26.32 -2.93
CA LEU A 188 23.08 25.61 -4.09
C LEU A 188 22.04 25.40 -5.21
N GLY A 189 20.77 25.77 -5.02
CA GLY A 189 19.75 25.65 -6.06
C GLY A 189 19.26 24.22 -6.34
N GLU A 190 19.52 23.26 -5.44
CA GLU A 190 19.13 21.83 -5.58
C GLU A 190 18.03 21.36 -4.61
N GLY A 191 17.36 22.26 -3.90
CA GLY A 191 16.29 21.95 -2.93
C GLY A 191 14.91 22.40 -3.40
N GLY A 192 13.84 21.80 -2.87
CA GLY A 192 12.46 22.17 -3.16
C GLY A 192 11.48 21.50 -2.20
N PHE A 193 10.19 21.71 -2.45
CA PHE A 193 9.18 20.79 -1.93
C PHE A 193 9.40 19.45 -2.63
N SER A 194 9.56 18.35 -1.89
CA SER A 194 9.84 17.02 -2.46
C SER A 194 11.04 16.99 -3.44
N ASP A 195 11.23 15.91 -4.21
CA ASP A 195 12.30 15.80 -5.21
C ASP A 195 12.05 16.62 -6.52
N ARG A 196 11.30 17.73 -6.41
CA ARG A 196 10.88 18.65 -7.49
C ARG A 196 10.01 18.07 -8.60
N THR A 197 9.72 16.77 -8.58
CA THR A 197 8.73 16.18 -9.49
C THR A 197 7.34 16.78 -9.23
N LYS A 198 6.45 16.68 -10.23
CA LYS A 198 5.13 17.33 -10.21
C LYS A 198 4.03 16.33 -10.54
N ILE A 199 2.91 16.44 -9.84
CA ILE A 199 1.66 15.76 -10.20
C ILE A 199 0.98 16.61 -11.29
N ILE A 200 1.20 16.29 -12.56
CA ILE A 200 0.71 17.08 -13.73
C ILE A 200 0.13 16.21 -14.86
N THR A 201 0.00 14.90 -14.67
CA THR A 201 -0.34 13.93 -15.73
C THR A 201 -1.69 14.16 -16.42
N GLU A 202 -1.73 13.66 -17.65
CA GLU A 202 -2.92 13.54 -18.51
C GLU A 202 -3.82 12.36 -18.07
N LYS A 203 -4.82 11.98 -18.86
CA LYS A 203 -5.72 10.88 -18.46
C LYS A 203 -5.14 9.51 -18.80
N THR A 204 -5.18 8.60 -17.83
CA THR A 204 -4.85 7.19 -17.98
C THR A 204 -6.13 6.35 -17.89
N SER A 205 -6.30 5.39 -18.80
CA SER A 205 -7.45 4.46 -18.82
C SER A 205 -7.02 3.05 -18.39
N ILE A 206 -7.70 2.51 -17.38
CA ILE A 206 -7.51 1.14 -16.86
C ILE A 206 -8.72 0.29 -17.28
N TYR A 207 -8.49 -0.97 -17.61
CA TYR A 207 -9.54 -1.93 -18.01
C TYR A 207 -9.62 -3.07 -17.00
N ILE A 208 -10.79 -3.26 -16.41
CA ILE A 208 -11.04 -4.30 -15.39
C ILE A 208 -12.17 -5.22 -15.89
N PRO A 209 -12.03 -6.55 -15.85
CA PRO A 209 -13.08 -7.46 -16.31
C PRO A 209 -14.37 -7.29 -15.48
N SER A 210 -15.53 -7.30 -16.14
CA SER A 210 -16.85 -7.18 -15.48
C SER A 210 -17.24 -8.44 -14.69
N VAL A 211 -16.46 -9.52 -14.86
CA VAL A 211 -16.52 -10.74 -14.05
C VAL A 211 -15.09 -11.08 -13.65
N ALA A 212 -14.75 -10.88 -12.37
CA ALA A 212 -13.51 -11.43 -11.83
C ALA A 212 -13.69 -12.95 -11.70
N GLN A 213 -12.77 -13.74 -12.24
CA GLN A 213 -12.88 -15.20 -12.25
C GLN A 213 -11.54 -15.84 -11.92
N ILE A 214 -11.58 -16.78 -10.98
CA ILE A 214 -10.49 -17.67 -10.58
C ILE A 214 -10.06 -18.52 -11.80
N ALA A 215 -8.81 -18.34 -12.23
CA ALA A 215 -8.21 -19.00 -13.38
C ALA A 215 -7.73 -20.43 -13.05
N GLN A 216 -7.41 -21.23 -14.07
CA GLN A 216 -6.83 -22.57 -13.85
C GLN A 216 -5.36 -22.51 -13.37
N SER A 217 -4.66 -21.41 -13.68
CA SER A 217 -3.28 -21.14 -13.33
C SER A 217 -3.10 -19.64 -13.12
N SER A 218 -2.21 -19.25 -12.20
CA SER A 218 -1.90 -17.84 -11.99
C SER A 218 -1.23 -17.20 -13.22
N THR A 219 -1.49 -15.90 -13.42
CA THR A 219 -0.81 -15.06 -14.42
C THR A 219 0.35 -14.34 -13.73
N PRO A 220 1.61 -14.53 -14.20
CA PRO A 220 2.75 -13.76 -13.72
C PRO A 220 2.60 -12.25 -13.98
N LEU A 221 3.30 -11.45 -13.19
CA LEU A 221 3.26 -9.99 -13.29
C LEU A 221 4.31 -9.40 -14.25
N ASP A 222 5.20 -10.21 -14.83
CA ASP A 222 6.40 -9.77 -15.55
C ASP A 222 6.16 -8.76 -16.70
N ASP A 223 4.99 -8.84 -17.34
CA ASP A 223 4.57 -7.95 -18.44
C ASP A 223 3.78 -6.70 -17.96
N TYR A 224 3.62 -6.50 -16.65
CA TYR A 224 2.82 -5.44 -16.05
C TYR A 224 3.67 -4.40 -15.30
N SER A 225 3.33 -3.13 -15.46
CA SER A 225 3.95 -2.03 -14.68
C SER A 225 3.21 -1.75 -13.37
N TYR A 226 1.92 -2.04 -13.35
CA TYR A 226 1.02 -1.84 -12.22
C TYR A 226 0.10 -3.06 -12.10
N VAL A 227 -0.22 -3.44 -10.86
CA VAL A 227 -1.06 -4.61 -10.57
C VAL A 227 -2.54 -4.28 -10.45
N GLY A 228 -2.88 -2.99 -10.36
CA GLY A 228 -4.25 -2.56 -10.11
C GLY A 228 -4.42 -1.07 -9.95
N VAL A 229 -5.61 -0.69 -9.50
CA VAL A 229 -6.04 0.70 -9.32
C VAL A 229 -6.74 0.87 -7.98
N ALA A 230 -6.28 1.84 -7.20
CA ALA A 230 -6.83 2.19 -5.90
C ALA A 230 -8.24 2.81 -6.01
N ARG A 231 -8.97 2.84 -4.89
CA ARG A 231 -10.31 3.46 -4.79
C ARG A 231 -10.34 4.95 -5.16
N ASN A 232 -9.20 5.64 -5.12
CA ASN A 232 -9.02 7.02 -5.55
C ASN A 232 -8.38 7.17 -6.95
N GLY A 233 -8.35 6.11 -7.76
CA GLY A 233 -7.83 6.14 -9.13
C GLY A 233 -6.31 6.05 -9.26
N ILE A 234 -5.56 6.09 -8.16
CA ILE A 234 -4.10 5.97 -8.21
C ILE A 234 -3.69 4.54 -8.56
N LEU A 235 -2.74 4.38 -9.47
CA LEU A 235 -2.21 3.08 -9.87
C LEU A 235 -1.34 2.47 -8.77
N LEU A 236 -1.47 1.15 -8.60
CA LEU A 236 -0.69 0.35 -7.67
C LEU A 236 0.51 -0.24 -8.41
N MET A 237 1.68 0.40 -8.30
CA MET A 237 2.85 0.07 -9.10
C MET A 237 3.58 -1.16 -8.60
N GLN A 238 4.04 -2.00 -9.53
CA GLN A 238 4.94 -3.10 -9.23
C GLN A 238 6.40 -2.65 -9.28
N SER A 239 6.78 -1.91 -10.32
CA SER A 239 8.11 -1.34 -10.52
C SER A 239 8.02 -0.02 -11.29
N PHE A 240 9.03 0.84 -11.17
CA PHE A 240 9.00 2.12 -11.88
C PHE A 240 9.27 1.92 -13.38
N VAL A 241 8.32 2.35 -14.22
CA VAL A 241 8.33 2.09 -15.66
C VAL A 241 9.59 2.67 -16.32
N GLY A 242 10.36 1.81 -16.97
CA GLY A 242 11.55 2.19 -17.73
C GLY A 242 12.82 2.47 -16.92
N THR A 243 12.76 2.51 -15.57
CA THR A 243 13.96 2.57 -14.72
C THR A 243 14.21 1.27 -13.96
N GLY A 244 13.16 0.51 -13.62
CA GLY A 244 13.27 -0.71 -12.81
C GLY A 244 13.58 -0.43 -11.34
N GLU A 245 13.41 0.82 -10.87
CA GLU A 245 13.57 1.18 -9.45
C GLU A 245 12.57 0.40 -8.56
N THR A 246 13.08 -0.14 -7.46
CA THR A 246 12.36 -0.88 -6.43
C THR A 246 11.88 0.06 -5.31
N TYR A 247 11.11 -0.47 -4.35
CA TYR A 247 10.82 0.26 -3.11
C TYR A 247 12.09 0.71 -2.36
N PHE A 248 13.19 -0.05 -2.39
CA PHE A 248 14.41 0.35 -1.66
C PHE A 248 15.10 1.56 -2.29
N ASP A 249 14.96 1.74 -3.60
CA ASP A 249 15.40 2.92 -4.34
C ASP A 249 14.45 4.12 -4.12
N LEU A 250 13.13 3.86 -4.10
CA LEU A 250 12.08 4.88 -4.08
C LEU A 250 11.60 5.33 -2.70
N LYS A 251 11.80 4.54 -1.63
CA LYS A 251 11.30 4.86 -0.27
C LYS A 251 11.74 6.25 0.20
N TYR A 252 12.90 6.70 -0.25
CA TYR A 252 13.47 8.02 0.03
C TYR A 252 12.88 9.18 -0.80
N LYS A 253 11.96 8.89 -1.72
CA LYS A 253 11.13 9.85 -2.48
C LYS A 253 9.66 9.81 -2.06
N LEU A 254 9.18 8.68 -1.54
CA LEU A 254 7.79 8.51 -1.11
C LEU A 254 7.35 9.58 -0.10
N ASP A 255 6.14 10.10 -0.32
CA ASP A 255 5.45 11.03 0.56
C ASP A 255 4.81 10.32 1.77
N GLU A 256 3.99 11.05 2.54
CA GLU A 256 3.38 10.53 3.75
C GLU A 256 2.35 9.42 3.50
N TYR A 257 1.76 9.36 2.30
CA TYR A 257 0.80 8.33 1.91
C TYR A 257 1.44 7.22 1.08
N TYR A 258 2.79 7.14 1.11
CA TYR A 258 3.61 6.16 0.42
C TYR A 258 3.45 6.14 -1.10
N GLY A 259 3.21 7.32 -1.69
CA GLY A 259 3.26 7.49 -3.13
C GLY A 259 4.26 8.55 -3.58
N VAL A 260 4.44 8.63 -4.90
CA VAL A 260 5.43 9.50 -5.56
C VAL A 260 4.97 9.79 -7.01
N PRO A 261 5.29 10.97 -7.57
CA PRO A 261 5.07 11.22 -8.99
C PRO A 261 6.06 10.45 -9.87
N GLY A 262 5.56 9.86 -10.95
CA GLY A 262 6.37 9.29 -12.02
C GLY A 262 7.00 10.37 -12.91
N SER A 263 7.89 9.97 -13.81
CA SER A 263 8.53 10.88 -14.78
C SER A 263 7.56 11.42 -15.84
N ASP A 264 6.42 10.77 -16.01
CA ASP A 264 5.26 11.23 -16.79
C ASP A 264 4.43 12.30 -16.06
N GLY A 265 4.58 12.41 -14.74
CA GLY A 265 3.85 13.32 -13.87
C GLY A 265 2.59 12.72 -13.24
N GLY A 266 2.36 11.39 -13.36
CA GLY A 266 1.28 10.67 -12.67
C GLY A 266 1.63 10.44 -11.22
N TYR A 267 0.68 10.47 -10.30
CA TYR A 267 0.92 9.98 -8.94
C TYR A 267 0.67 8.46 -8.87
N TYR A 268 1.49 7.78 -8.08
CA TYR A 268 1.53 6.32 -7.97
C TYR A 268 1.70 5.91 -6.50
N TYR A 269 1.07 4.82 -6.08
CA TYR A 269 1.43 4.14 -4.84
C TYR A 269 2.39 2.98 -5.14
N PHE A 270 3.43 2.82 -4.31
CA PHE A 270 4.42 1.75 -4.45
C PHE A 270 4.37 0.68 -3.35
N VAL A 271 3.71 0.98 -2.22
CA VAL A 271 3.46 0.04 -1.11
C VAL A 271 2.08 0.31 -0.52
N GLU A 272 1.72 -0.39 0.58
CA GLU A 272 0.52 -0.17 1.39
C GLU A 272 0.10 1.31 1.46
N PRO A 273 -0.98 1.73 0.79
CA PRO A 273 -1.33 3.14 0.71
C PRO A 273 -2.03 3.56 2.00
N VAL A 274 -1.24 4.13 2.91
CA VAL A 274 -1.67 4.36 4.30
C VAL A 274 -2.86 5.32 4.43
N TYR A 275 -3.19 6.09 3.37
CA TYR A 275 -4.43 6.84 3.27
C TYR A 275 -5.68 5.96 3.51
N PHE A 276 -5.66 4.70 3.04
CA PHE A 276 -6.75 3.75 3.28
C PHE A 276 -6.55 2.93 4.57
N THR A 277 -5.30 2.58 4.92
CA THR A 277 -5.07 1.64 6.01
C THR A 277 -4.96 2.28 7.39
N GLY A 278 -4.67 3.58 7.45
CA GLY A 278 -4.44 4.31 8.70
C GLY A 278 -3.20 3.82 9.45
N TYR A 279 -2.22 3.26 8.73
CA TYR A 279 -0.95 2.87 9.31
C TYR A 279 -0.13 4.13 9.66
N ASP A 280 -0.18 4.50 10.93
CA ASP A 280 0.64 5.53 11.55
C ASP A 280 1.59 4.88 12.56
N THR A 281 2.87 4.78 12.21
CA THR A 281 3.94 4.48 13.18
C THR A 281 4.88 5.66 13.31
N PHE A 282 5.26 5.93 14.57
CA PHE A 282 5.90 7.13 15.11
C PHE A 282 7.15 7.71 14.42
N ASN A 283 7.66 7.12 13.33
CA ASN A 283 9.04 7.29 12.89
C ASN A 283 9.25 7.91 11.49
N TYR A 284 8.24 8.07 10.62
CA TYR A 284 8.50 8.63 9.28
C TYR A 284 8.32 10.16 9.19
N PHE A 285 7.20 10.71 9.67
CA PHE A 285 6.95 12.15 9.68
C PHE A 285 6.46 12.64 11.06
N VAL A 286 7.41 12.89 11.97
CA VAL A 286 7.12 13.40 13.32
C VAL A 286 6.41 14.76 13.25
N ASN A 287 5.33 14.91 14.03
CA ASN A 287 4.47 16.10 14.09
C ASN A 287 3.70 16.44 12.79
N TYR A 288 3.62 15.53 11.82
CA TYR A 288 2.68 15.66 10.71
C TYR A 288 1.26 15.26 11.15
N GLU A 289 0.25 15.97 10.66
CA GLU A 289 -1.17 15.70 10.94
C GLU A 289 -1.78 14.94 9.76
N TYR A 290 -1.79 13.61 9.86
CA TYR A 290 -2.34 12.72 8.84
C TYR A 290 -3.87 12.87 8.69
N GLU A 291 -4.34 12.93 7.44
CA GLU A 291 -5.74 12.86 7.07
C GLU A 291 -6.01 11.54 6.34
N PHE A 292 -6.48 10.54 7.07
CA PHE A 292 -6.85 9.24 6.48
C PHE A 292 -8.27 9.24 5.90
N ASN A 293 -8.54 8.31 4.99
CA ASN A 293 -9.85 8.08 4.41
C ASN A 293 -10.92 7.75 5.48
N ALA A 294 -12.16 8.16 5.26
CA ALA A 294 -13.27 7.78 6.13
C ALA A 294 -13.44 6.24 6.16
N GLY A 295 -13.37 5.64 7.35
CA GLY A 295 -13.39 4.18 7.52
C GLY A 295 -12.04 3.50 7.27
N TYR A 296 -10.92 4.21 7.43
CA TYR A 296 -9.59 3.61 7.38
C TYR A 296 -9.44 2.43 8.35
N SER A 297 -8.68 1.41 7.95
CA SER A 297 -8.28 0.29 8.80
C SER A 297 -7.25 -0.59 8.08
N ARG A 298 -6.40 -1.32 8.82
CA ARG A 298 -5.44 -2.27 8.22
C ARG A 298 -6.09 -3.40 7.40
N PHE A 299 -7.42 -3.55 7.44
CA PHE A 299 -8.22 -4.47 6.62
C PHE A 299 -9.15 -3.73 5.62
N ALA A 300 -8.91 -2.45 5.34
CA ALA A 300 -9.73 -1.67 4.41
C ALA A 300 -9.51 -2.11 2.96
N LEU A 301 -10.56 -2.06 2.14
CA LEU A 301 -10.44 -2.15 0.68
C LEU A 301 -9.54 -1.01 0.17
N ILE A 302 -8.47 -1.35 -0.53
CA ILE A 302 -7.52 -0.42 -1.17
C ILE A 302 -7.92 -0.14 -2.62
N GLY A 303 -8.37 -1.16 -3.35
CA GLY A 303 -8.63 -1.05 -4.80
C GLY A 303 -9.00 -2.38 -5.45
N LEU A 304 -8.86 -2.45 -6.77
CA LEU A 304 -9.01 -3.68 -7.57
C LEU A 304 -7.71 -4.00 -8.30
N ALA A 305 -7.38 -5.29 -8.38
CA ALA A 305 -6.37 -5.85 -9.28
C ALA A 305 -6.87 -5.86 -10.74
N LEU A 306 -5.97 -5.97 -11.71
CA LEU A 306 -6.33 -5.99 -13.15
C LEU A 306 -7.13 -7.21 -13.60
N ASP A 307 -7.09 -8.31 -12.83
CA ASP A 307 -7.97 -9.48 -12.99
C ASP A 307 -9.38 -9.29 -12.38
N GLY A 308 -9.63 -8.11 -11.78
CA GLY A 308 -10.89 -7.73 -11.19
C GLY A 308 -11.12 -8.18 -9.75
N PHE A 309 -10.19 -8.89 -9.11
CA PHE A 309 -10.34 -9.20 -7.68
C PHE A 309 -9.95 -7.99 -6.80
N PRO A 310 -10.62 -7.80 -5.64
CA PRO A 310 -10.29 -6.70 -4.74
C PRO A 310 -8.98 -6.92 -4.00
N ILE A 311 -8.31 -5.80 -3.71
CA ILE A 311 -7.07 -5.72 -2.92
C ILE A 311 -7.39 -5.01 -1.61
N TYR A 312 -7.05 -5.63 -0.48
CA TYR A 312 -7.25 -5.12 0.87
C TYR A 312 -5.91 -4.76 1.54
N GLY A 313 -6.00 -3.97 2.62
CA GLY A 313 -4.90 -3.77 3.57
C GLY A 313 -4.36 -5.10 4.13
N PRO A 314 -3.19 -5.08 4.79
CA PRO A 314 -2.47 -6.30 5.14
C PRO A 314 -3.20 -7.23 6.12
N PHE A 315 -4.16 -6.72 6.90
CA PHE A 315 -4.81 -7.50 7.95
C PHE A 315 -6.13 -8.13 7.49
N GLU A 316 -6.43 -9.28 8.08
CA GLU A 316 -7.73 -9.97 7.98
C GLU A 316 -8.86 -9.14 8.64
N TYR A 317 -10.09 -9.29 8.18
CA TYR A 317 -11.21 -8.45 8.59
C TYR A 317 -11.46 -8.49 10.10
N LYS A 318 -11.34 -7.32 10.75
CA LYS A 318 -11.45 -7.13 12.20
C LYS A 318 -10.45 -7.97 13.02
N GLN A 319 -9.33 -8.34 12.44
CA GLN A 319 -8.20 -8.94 13.14
C GLN A 319 -7.01 -7.97 13.14
N GLU A 320 -6.16 -8.08 14.15
CA GLU A 320 -4.91 -7.30 14.27
C GLU A 320 -3.70 -8.10 13.77
N ALA A 321 -3.92 -8.87 12.69
CA ALA A 321 -2.94 -9.78 12.11
C ALA A 321 -3.21 -10.01 10.61
N GLU A 322 -2.15 -10.35 9.88
CA GLU A 322 -2.23 -10.81 8.49
C GLU A 322 -2.91 -12.19 8.40
N PRO A 323 -3.59 -12.53 7.28
CA PRO A 323 -4.18 -13.85 7.11
C PRO A 323 -3.11 -14.95 7.10
N THR A 324 -3.39 -16.04 7.81
CA THR A 324 -2.47 -17.20 7.92
C THR A 324 -2.66 -18.25 6.82
N ASN A 325 -3.56 -17.97 5.87
CA ASN A 325 -4.02 -18.87 4.81
C ASN A 325 -3.99 -18.20 3.43
N LEU A 326 -3.05 -17.28 3.19
CA LEU A 326 -2.80 -16.73 1.86
C LEU A 326 -2.24 -17.82 0.92
N ASP A 327 -2.59 -17.71 -0.35
CA ASP A 327 -2.02 -18.51 -1.43
C ASP A 327 -0.74 -17.88 -2.03
N ALA A 328 -0.17 -18.49 -3.06
CA ALA A 328 1.08 -18.04 -3.67
C ALA A 328 0.98 -16.70 -4.42
N CYS A 329 -0.22 -16.15 -4.62
CA CYS A 329 -0.42 -14.81 -5.19
C CYS A 329 -0.70 -13.75 -4.11
N GLY A 330 -0.72 -14.12 -2.82
CA GLY A 330 -1.03 -13.23 -1.71
C GLY A 330 -2.53 -13.02 -1.49
N GLY A 331 -3.37 -13.97 -1.90
CA GLY A 331 -4.82 -13.88 -1.70
C GLY A 331 -5.46 -15.14 -1.13
N HIS A 332 -6.73 -15.02 -0.75
CA HIS A 332 -7.52 -16.12 -0.19
C HIS A 332 -9.03 -15.86 -0.34
N ILE A 333 -9.88 -16.77 0.15
CA ILE A 333 -11.32 -16.52 0.35
C ILE A 333 -11.57 -16.31 1.84
N GLY A 334 -12.06 -15.13 2.21
CA GLY A 334 -12.24 -14.71 3.60
C GLY A 334 -13.43 -13.75 3.81
N LEU A 335 -13.58 -13.24 5.03
CA LEU A 335 -14.57 -12.22 5.34
C LEU A 335 -13.97 -10.84 5.03
N THR A 336 -14.76 -9.92 4.48
CA THR A 336 -14.32 -8.53 4.19
C THR A 336 -15.22 -7.50 4.87
N GLY A 337 -16.42 -7.90 5.28
CA GLY A 337 -17.43 -6.99 5.85
C GLY A 337 -18.12 -6.06 4.86
N ASP A 338 -17.84 -6.19 3.56
CA ASP A 338 -18.42 -5.37 2.48
C ASP A 338 -19.09 -6.25 1.40
N VAL A 339 -19.25 -5.76 0.16
CA VAL A 339 -19.90 -6.49 -0.93
C VAL A 339 -19.12 -7.71 -1.43
N PHE A 340 -17.82 -7.80 -1.13
CA PHE A 340 -16.95 -8.91 -1.52
C PHE A 340 -16.86 -10.01 -0.46
N ASN A 341 -17.66 -9.96 0.59
CA ASN A 341 -17.55 -10.89 1.71
C ASN A 341 -17.75 -12.37 1.28
N ASN A 342 -16.77 -13.23 1.58
CA ASN A 342 -16.61 -14.60 1.05
C ASN A 342 -16.33 -14.68 -0.47
N THR A 343 -15.70 -13.65 -1.05
CA THR A 343 -15.10 -13.67 -2.40
C THR A 343 -13.58 -13.83 -2.25
N TYR A 344 -12.93 -14.37 -3.28
CA TYR A 344 -11.47 -14.33 -3.35
C TYR A 344 -10.97 -12.88 -3.41
N HIS A 345 -9.91 -12.58 -2.67
CA HIS A 345 -9.31 -11.26 -2.57
C HIS A 345 -7.84 -11.33 -2.14
N TYR A 346 -7.08 -10.27 -2.44
CA TYR A 346 -5.68 -10.14 -2.07
C TYR A 346 -5.46 -9.26 -0.85
N HIS A 347 -4.34 -9.46 -0.16
CA HIS A 347 -3.83 -8.57 0.88
C HIS A 347 -2.48 -7.99 0.48
N VAL A 348 -2.31 -6.67 0.62
CA VAL A 348 -1.00 -6.02 0.42
C VAL A 348 -0.01 -6.41 1.52
N LYS A 349 1.29 -6.35 1.23
CA LYS A 349 2.32 -6.60 2.23
C LYS A 349 2.37 -5.45 3.23
N ALA A 350 2.36 -5.74 4.53
CA ALA A 350 2.51 -4.69 5.55
C ALA A 350 3.87 -3.99 5.43
N ILE A 351 3.90 -2.66 5.56
CA ILE A 351 5.14 -1.86 5.51
C ILE A 351 6.20 -2.36 6.51
N ASP A 352 5.76 -2.82 7.69
CA ASP A 352 6.62 -3.39 8.74
C ASP A 352 7.44 -4.60 8.30
N TYR A 353 6.99 -5.34 7.28
CA TYR A 353 7.55 -6.63 6.86
C TYR A 353 8.26 -6.57 5.49
N ILE A 354 8.43 -5.38 4.93
CA ILE A 354 9.14 -5.19 3.66
C ILE A 354 10.66 -5.38 3.86
N GLN A 355 11.26 -6.25 3.05
CA GLN A 355 12.66 -6.67 3.11
C GLN A 355 13.39 -6.41 1.79
N GLU A 356 14.70 -6.21 1.88
CA GLU A 356 15.54 -5.98 0.70
C GLU A 356 15.53 -7.23 -0.20
N GLY A 357 15.18 -7.04 -1.47
CA GLY A 357 14.94 -8.14 -2.41
C GLY A 357 13.47 -8.51 -2.62
N ASP A 358 12.52 -7.94 -1.85
CA ASP A 358 11.10 -8.02 -2.19
C ASP A 358 10.83 -7.34 -3.55
N THR A 359 10.23 -8.08 -4.48
CA THR A 359 9.92 -7.59 -5.84
C THR A 359 8.48 -7.07 -5.99
N ASN A 360 7.54 -7.56 -5.17
CA ASN A 360 6.14 -7.15 -5.18
C ASN A 360 5.65 -6.84 -3.77
N LEU A 361 4.85 -5.79 -3.63
CA LEU A 361 4.43 -5.25 -2.33
C LEU A 361 2.90 -5.08 -2.22
N PHE A 362 2.18 -5.43 -3.29
CA PHE A 362 0.72 -5.42 -3.39
C PHE A 362 0.14 -6.82 -3.54
N ILE A 363 0.55 -7.56 -4.58
CA ILE A 363 0.17 -8.97 -4.87
C ILE A 363 1.35 -9.63 -5.58
N ASP A 364 1.49 -10.96 -5.52
CA ASP A 364 2.61 -11.68 -6.17
C ASP A 364 2.29 -12.21 -7.57
N CYS A 365 1.02 -12.48 -7.85
CA CYS A 365 0.51 -12.83 -9.17
C CYS A 365 -0.99 -12.54 -9.27
N PHE A 366 -1.55 -12.63 -10.49
CA PHE A 366 -3.00 -12.66 -10.65
C PHE A 366 -3.49 -14.11 -10.55
N SER A 367 -4.30 -14.42 -9.55
CA SER A 367 -5.09 -15.65 -9.48
C SER A 367 -6.25 -15.66 -10.48
N GLY A 368 -6.66 -14.51 -11.04
CA GLY A 368 -7.61 -14.43 -12.15
C GLY A 368 -6.98 -14.18 -13.51
N ILE A 369 -7.82 -13.83 -14.49
CA ILE A 369 -7.42 -13.47 -15.86
C ILE A 369 -7.61 -11.95 -16.07
N PRO A 370 -6.53 -11.16 -16.17
CA PRO A 370 -6.60 -9.75 -16.54
C PRO A 370 -7.29 -9.50 -17.88
N HIS A 371 -7.85 -8.29 -18.07
CA HIS A 371 -8.34 -7.90 -19.38
C HIS A 371 -7.17 -7.62 -20.34
N ASN A 372 -7.09 -8.33 -21.47
CA ASN A 372 -6.03 -8.13 -22.46
C ASN A 372 -6.04 -6.68 -23.02
N HIS A 373 -4.91 -5.98 -22.90
CA HIS A 373 -4.70 -4.60 -23.38
C HIS A 373 -4.50 -4.49 -24.91
N HIS A 374 -5.23 -5.27 -25.73
CA HIS A 374 -5.04 -5.34 -27.20
C HIS A 374 -6.04 -4.52 -28.02
#